data_AF-A0A3N5WUT3-F1
#
_entry.id   AF-A0A3N5WUT3-F1
#
_cell.length_a   1.000
_cell.length_b   1.000
_cell.length_c   1.000
_cell.angle_alpha   90.00
_cell.angle_beta   90.00
_cell.angle_gamma   90.00
#
_symmetry.space_group_name_H-M   'P 1'
#
loop_
_entity.id
_entity.type
_entity.pdbx_description
1 polymer ?
#
loop_
_entity_poly.entity_id
_entity_poly.type
_entity_poly.pdbx_seq_one_letter_code
_entity_poly.pdbx_strand_id
1 'polypeptide(L)' 'MRGEIEGLVDEIHADAMGNLIARKGTKSDGGLRIMLSAHMDEIGIIATHIDENGFVRFTTIGGVSPITCIGGRVQFLN' A
#
# COMPACT_ATOMS: atom_id res chain seq x y z
N MET A 1 8.64 -6.01 -3.04
CA MET A 1 9.35 -5.37 -1.91
C MET A 1 10.16 -6.34 -1.08
N ARG A 2 9.57 -7.37 -0.43
CA ARG A 2 10.34 -8.34 0.38
C ARG A 2 11.56 -8.93 -0.35
N GLY A 3 11.35 -9.50 -1.54
CA GLY A 3 12.44 -10.10 -2.33
C GLY A 3 13.55 -9.14 -2.72
N GLU A 4 13.25 -7.83 -2.79
CA GLU A 4 14.25 -6.81 -3.12
C GLU A 4 15.20 -6.51 -1.94
N ILE A 5 14.78 -6.79 -0.69
CA ILE A 5 15.51 -6.37 0.52
C ILE A 5 15.97 -7.52 1.42
N GLU A 6 15.49 -8.75 1.19
CA GLU A 6 15.71 -9.90 2.07
C GLU A 6 17.21 -10.22 2.30
N GLY A 7 18.07 -10.02 1.30
CA GLY A 7 19.52 -10.21 1.43
C GLY A 7 20.29 -8.98 1.94
N LEU A 8 19.62 -7.86 2.18
CA LEU A 8 20.26 -6.59 2.55
C LEU A 8 20.10 -6.27 4.05
N VAL A 9 19.16 -6.92 4.73
CA VAL A 9 18.72 -6.62 6.09
C VAL A 9 19.03 -7.77 7.05
N ASP A 10 19.10 -7.49 8.35
CA ASP A 10 19.44 -8.52 9.36
C ASP A 10 18.19 -9.18 9.96
N GLU A 11 17.04 -8.51 9.87
CA GLU A 11 15.75 -9.02 10.31
C GLU A 11 14.64 -8.46 9.41
N ILE A 12 13.67 -9.31 9.08
CA ILE A 12 12.52 -8.95 8.26
C ILE A 12 11.26 -9.69 8.75
N HIS A 13 10.21 -8.94 9.05
CA HIS A 13 8.93 -9.51 9.44
C HIS A 13 7.77 -8.66 8.90
N ALA A 14 6.58 -9.24 8.87
CA ALA A 14 5.35 -8.52 8.58
C ALA A 14 4.53 -8.42 9.88
N ASP A 15 3.95 -7.26 10.13
CA ASP A 15 2.99 -7.12 11.23
C ASP A 15 1.59 -7.62 10.83
N ALA A 16 0.64 -7.58 11.77
CA ALA A 16 -0.72 -8.04 11.53
C ALA A 16 -1.50 -7.20 10.50
N MET A 17 -1.06 -5.97 10.22
CA MET A 17 -1.66 -5.10 9.19
C MET A 17 -1.02 -5.31 7.82
N GLY A 18 0.02 -6.15 7.72
CA GLY A 18 0.74 -6.42 6.48
C GLY A 18 1.88 -5.43 6.19
N ASN A 19 2.25 -4.56 7.12
CA ASN A 19 3.41 -3.69 6.94
C ASN A 19 4.68 -4.55 6.94
N LEU A 20 5.56 -4.31 5.96
CA LEU A 20 6.86 -4.96 5.91
C LEU A 20 7.87 -4.16 6.74
N ILE A 21 8.31 -4.74 7.86
CA ILE A 21 9.27 -4.13 8.78
C ILE A 21 10.62 -4.83 8.58
N ALA A 22 11.65 -4.05 8.25
CA ALA A 22 12.99 -4.54 8.03
C ALA A 22 13.99 -3.75 8.88
N ARG A 23 14.90 -4.47 9.54
CA ARG A 23 15.93 -3.87 10.41
C ARG A 23 17.32 -4.20 9.88
N LYS A 24 18.17 -3.17 9.85
CA LYS A 24 19.61 -3.29 9.63
C LYS A 24 20.37 -2.78 10.86
N GLY A 25 21.37 -3.54 11.29
CA GLY A 25 22.22 -3.27 12.41
C GLY A 25 21.62 -3.64 13.77
N THR A 26 22.44 -3.49 14.80
CA THR A 26 22.09 -3.67 16.21
C THR A 26 22.14 -2.33 16.94
N LYS A 27 21.35 -2.18 18.00
CA LYS A 27 21.40 -0.99 18.85
C LYS A 27 22.73 -0.95 19.60
N SER A 28 23.54 0.07 19.38
CA SER A 28 24.72 0.36 20.21
C SER A 28 24.33 1.23 21.41
N ASP A 29 25.17 1.20 22.45
CA ASP A 29 25.01 2.13 23.58
C ASP A 29 25.21 3.58 23.09
N GLY A 30 24.33 4.48 23.53
CA GLY A 30 24.25 5.86 23.01
C GLY A 30 23.85 6.00 21.52
N GLY A 31 23.58 4.91 20.80
CA GLY A 31 23.24 4.93 19.38
C GLY A 31 21.80 5.38 19.11
N LEU A 32 21.63 6.25 18.11
CA LEU A 32 20.31 6.70 17.66
C LEU A 32 19.63 5.63 16.79
N ARG A 33 18.34 5.37 17.05
CA ARG A 33 17.51 4.54 16.17
C ARG A 33 16.87 5.42 15.10
N ILE A 34 17.14 5.13 13.84
CA ILE A 34 16.58 5.85 12.69
C ILE A 34 15.48 5.00 12.05
N MET A 35 14.33 5.61 11.75
CA MET A 35 13.24 4.98 11.02
C MET A 35 13.08 5.67 9.67
N LEU A 36 13.08 4.88 8.60
CA LEU A 36 12.66 5.29 7.27
C LEU A 36 11.31 4.62 7.02
N SER A 37 10.31 5.41 6.60
CA SER A 37 8.97 4.92 6.35
C SER A 37 8.48 5.38 4.98
N ALA A 38 7.80 4.48 4.30
CA ALA A 38 7.06 4.71 3.07
C ALA A 38 5.83 3.80 3.11
N HIS A 39 4.81 4.12 2.31
CA HIS A 39 3.57 3.36 2.27
C HIS A 39 3.45 2.59 0.95
N MET A 40 2.81 1.41 1.00
CA MET A 40 2.68 0.51 -0.15
C MET A 40 1.36 0.69 -0.90
N ASP A 41 0.38 1.34 -0.26
CA ASP A 41 -0.93 1.59 -0.81
C ASP A 41 -0.92 2.77 -1.77
N GLU A 42 -1.84 2.71 -2.72
CA GLU A 42 -2.13 3.76 -3.68
C GLU A 42 -3.59 4.17 -3.57
N ILE A 43 -3.89 5.42 -3.93
CA ILE A 43 -5.28 5.87 -4.07
C ILE A 43 -5.98 5.09 -5.16
N GLY A 44 -7.29 4.90 -5.04
CA GLY A 44 -8.04 4.10 -6.00
C GLY A 44 -9.55 4.18 -5.83
N ILE A 45 -10.24 3.18 -6.39
CA ILE A 45 -11.70 3.05 -6.30
C ILE A 45 -12.07 1.64 -5.83
N ILE A 46 -13.23 1.52 -5.20
CA ILE A 46 -13.80 0.23 -4.80
C ILE A 46 -15.26 0.15 -5.22
N ALA A 47 -15.63 -0.97 -5.84
CA ALA A 47 -17.00 -1.23 -6.26
C ALA A 47 -17.91 -1.30 -5.02
N THR A 48 -19.06 -0.62 -5.10
CA THR A 48 -20.07 -0.59 -4.03
C THR A 48 -21.36 -1.26 -4.44
N HIS A 49 -21.71 -1.22 -5.73
CA HIS A 49 -22.93 -1.79 -6.26
C HIS A 49 -22.82 -2.03 -7.76
N ILE A 50 -23.52 -3.04 -8.28
CA ILE A 50 -23.74 -3.25 -9.71
C ILE A 50 -25.21 -2.99 -9.96
N ASP A 51 -25.52 -2.01 -10.82
CA ASP A 51 -26.91 -1.67 -11.11
C ASP A 51 -27.57 -2.64 -12.10
N GLU A 52 -28.89 -2.49 -12.30
CA GLU A 52 -29.69 -3.37 -13.15
C GLU A 52 -29.24 -3.41 -14.62
N ASN A 53 -28.50 -2.40 -15.07
CA ASN A 53 -27.97 -2.32 -16.43
C ASN A 53 -26.54 -2.89 -16.54
N GLY A 54 -25.98 -3.40 -15.43
CA GLY A 54 -24.64 -3.96 -15.37
C GLY A 54 -23.52 -2.94 -15.19
N PHE A 55 -23.82 -1.68 -14.84
CA PHE A 55 -22.78 -0.70 -14.54
C PHE A 55 -22.31 -0.79 -13.09
N VAL A 56 -20.99 -0.69 -12.90
CA VAL A 56 -20.36 -0.63 -11.58
C VAL A 56 -20.45 0.78 -11.00
N ARG A 57 -21.08 0.91 -9.84
CA ARG A 57 -20.98 2.07 -8.96
C ARG A 57 -19.81 1.85 -8.01
N PHE A 58 -19.05 2.91 -7.74
CA PHE A 58 -17.87 2.84 -6.89
C PHE A 58 -17.79 4.03 -5.94
N THR A 59 -17.02 3.85 -4.86
CA THR A 59 -16.54 4.93 -4.00
C THR A 59 -15.02 5.04 -4.09
N THR A 60 -14.45 6.14 -3.62
CA THR A 60 -13.00 6.36 -3.61
C THR A 60 -12.34 5.71 -2.40
N ILE A 61 -11.14 5.18 -2.58
CA ILE A 61 -10.19 4.84 -1.51
C ILE A 61 -9.10 5.92 -1.52
N GLY A 62 -8.99 6.66 -0.41
CA GLY A 62 -8.11 7.82 -0.34
C GLY A 62 -8.65 9.05 -1.07
N GLY A 63 -7.77 10.03 -1.32
CA GLY A 63 -8.12 11.32 -1.92
C GLY A 63 -8.09 11.29 -3.44
N VAL A 64 -9.13 10.77 -4.07
CA VAL A 64 -9.28 10.75 -5.54
C VAL A 64 -10.19 11.89 -6.00
N SER A 65 -9.73 12.69 -6.96
CA SER A 65 -10.53 13.77 -7.55
C SER A 65 -11.47 13.21 -8.63
N PRO A 66 -12.80 13.44 -8.57
CA PRO A 66 -13.72 12.92 -9.58
C PRO A 66 -13.43 13.41 -11.00
N ILE A 67 -12.83 14.60 -11.15
CA ILE A 67 -12.53 15.17 -12.47
C ILE A 67 -11.44 14.39 -13.21
N THR A 68 -10.52 13.75 -12.48
CA THR A 68 -9.45 12.95 -13.07
C THR A 68 -9.91 11.54 -13.44
N CYS A 69 -11.11 11.14 -13.02
CA CYS A 69 -11.65 9.81 -13.30
C CYS A 69 -12.29 9.69 -14.70
N ILE A 70 -12.70 10.80 -15.31
CA ILE A 70 -13.46 10.79 -16.56
C ILE A 70 -12.59 10.20 -17.69
N GLY A 71 -13.05 9.11 -18.31
CA GLY A 71 -12.31 8.41 -19.35
C GLY A 71 -11.10 7.61 -18.86
N GLY A 72 -10.84 7.60 -17.55
CA GLY A 72 -9.77 6.81 -16.95
C GLY A 72 -10.06 5.31 -17.07
N ARG A 73 -9.04 4.52 -17.42
CA ARG A 73 -9.12 3.07 -17.37
C ARG A 73 -8.93 2.60 -15.94
N VAL A 74 -9.78 1.66 -15.53
CA VAL A 74 -9.71 1.05 -14.20
C VAL A 74 -9.61 -0.46 -14.36
N GLN A 75 -8.91 -1.09 -13.42
CA GLN A 75 -8.80 -2.54 -13.32
C GLN A 75 -9.26 -2.95 -11.93
N PHE A 76 -10.30 -3.77 -11.87
CA PHE A 76 -10.72 -4.42 -10.63
C PHE A 76 -9.90 -5.72 -10.46
N LEU A 77 -9.50 -6.01 -9.21
CA LEU A 77 -8.85 -7.27 -8.88
C LEU A 77 -9.89 -8.40 -8.93
N ASN A 78 -9.53 -9.52 -9.55
CA ASN A 78 -10.34 -10.75 -9.65
C ASN A 78 -9.91 -11.77 -8.60
#